data_AF-A0A0S3EVE1-F1
#
_entry.id   AF-A0A0S3EVE1-F1
#
_cell.length_a   1.000
_cell.length_b   1.000
_cell.length_c   1.000
_cell.angle_alpha   90.00
_cell.angle_beta   90.00
_cell.angle_gamma   90.00
#
_symmetry.space_group_name_H-M   'P 1'
#
loop_
_entity.id
_entity.type
_entity.pdbx_description
1 polymer ?
#
loop_
_entity_poly.entity_id
_entity_poly.type
_entity_poly.pdbx_seq_one_letter_code
_entity_poly.pdbx_strand_id
1 'polypeptide(L)'
;MKDRKRLPPHSASDAAGTEDFEAEKQEDGIEQGKRLIRLADDKGLSLTQRIANRFYLLSWKTPLHGRRLKGKYPLKLLAVPEDEIPGDQQAGQSIRAGYFLFRGMKQPVDTLDFARLDLTPGFVDHIQSFRWLRDLSSVATREQGAPVAENVMRKWLAAHADVPSEPAWRADNAGWRLLFWTTHAPLILSSSDLVYRSLVLNCIARTARHLDQIADKTPVGLPRLVAWGAIVAASMLIPGGAARKVFGEAGLKRAIDSAFHGDGGIVSRSPIDQLEGIMLLSMVASVYDVRREQAPAFLHEGLARAIPALLGLTHGDGGLGNWQGAGAIPPGHVQAVVQASRVRTRPLRQAREWGYQRLAAGTTVAQIDAAPPPVARLAEAGCGSTGAIEISDGPHRLVVNCGGAALEGQWITRDLAQGLRTTAAHSTLILNDCNSTALLPDGTLGRGVTEVELNRQELENGSRVDLSHDGYVRRMGYIHRRLLLMSADGKEIRGEDMLTPAERRKKPSRLPLQLRFHLAPGVEPTTTADGMGALLRIDMGALWQFRASAGKLSVEESLWVDADGRPHSTQQLVVTGEALPGGSSIGWLFKRVG
;
A
#
# COMPACT_ATOMS: atom_id res chain seq x y z
N MET A 1 -72.96 -36.63 22.68
CA MET A 1 -73.14 -35.17 22.87
C MET A 1 -72.07 -34.70 23.83
N LYS A 2 -71.01 -33.99 23.36
CA LYS A 2 -69.84 -33.51 24.14
C LYS A 2 -68.97 -34.62 24.81
N ASP A 3 -67.67 -34.48 25.02
CA ASP A 3 -66.66 -33.72 24.28
C ASP A 3 -65.27 -34.40 24.31
N ARG A 4 -64.54 -34.19 23.22
CA ARG A 4 -63.10 -34.47 22.97
C ARG A 4 -62.19 -33.88 24.08
N LYS A 5 -60.90 -34.23 24.27
CA LYS A 5 -59.86 -34.98 23.51
C LYS A 5 -58.62 -35.14 24.43
N ARG A 6 -57.81 -36.20 24.28
CA ARG A 6 -56.32 -36.15 24.29
C ARG A 6 -55.74 -37.49 23.84
N LEU A 7 -54.79 -37.45 22.90
CA LEU A 7 -54.00 -38.57 22.41
C LEU A 7 -52.56 -38.07 22.17
N PRO A 8 -51.53 -38.79 22.62
CA PRO A 8 -50.20 -38.76 22.04
C PRO A 8 -49.95 -40.04 21.19
N PRO A 9 -49.11 -39.99 20.14
CA PRO A 9 -48.53 -41.19 19.55
C PRO A 9 -47.05 -41.38 19.96
N HIS A 10 -46.70 -42.62 20.29
CA HIS A 10 -45.32 -43.12 20.28
C HIS A 10 -44.92 -43.53 18.86
N SER A 11 -43.61 -43.51 18.56
CA SER A 11 -42.92 -44.67 17.95
C SER A 11 -41.39 -44.52 18.01
N ALA A 12 -40.71 -45.60 18.42
CA ALA A 12 -39.29 -45.86 18.13
C ALA A 12 -39.19 -46.59 16.76
N SER A 13 -38.06 -47.00 16.18
CA SER A 13 -36.62 -47.04 16.56
C SER A 13 -35.77 -46.77 15.26
N ASP A 14 -34.50 -47.14 15.02
CA ASP A 14 -33.52 -48.03 15.67
C ASP A 14 -32.07 -47.78 15.19
N ALA A 15 -31.14 -48.63 15.63
CA ALA A 15 -29.89 -49.05 14.99
C ALA A 15 -28.70 -48.08 14.80
N ALA A 16 -27.68 -48.35 15.62
CA ALA A 16 -26.26 -48.04 15.52
C ALA A 16 -25.60 -48.05 14.12
N GLY A 17 -24.56 -47.22 13.96
CA GLY A 17 -23.57 -47.31 12.89
C GLY A 17 -22.55 -46.19 12.98
N THR A 18 -21.26 -46.54 12.97
CA THR A 18 -20.14 -45.60 12.84
C THR A 18 -20.14 -44.93 11.47
N GLU A 19 -20.34 -43.61 11.43
CA GLU A 19 -19.94 -42.74 10.31
C GLU A 19 -19.18 -41.54 10.91
N ASP A 20 -17.86 -41.66 10.82
CA ASP A 20 -16.91 -40.70 10.26
C ASP A 20 -17.01 -39.22 10.71
N PHE A 21 -16.01 -38.65 11.39
CA PHE A 21 -14.72 -38.20 10.82
C PHE A 21 -14.77 -37.27 9.59
N GLU A 22 -15.96 -36.92 9.07
CA GLU A 22 -16.15 -35.92 8.00
C GLU A 22 -16.57 -34.53 8.52
N ALA A 23 -15.97 -34.09 9.63
CA ALA A 23 -15.81 -32.66 9.90
C ALA A 23 -14.61 -32.08 9.12
N GLU A 24 -14.46 -32.48 7.85
CA GLU A 24 -13.40 -32.01 6.97
C GLU A 24 -13.64 -30.57 6.50
N LYS A 25 -12.57 -29.78 6.51
CA LYS A 25 -12.30 -28.68 5.57
C LYS A 25 -13.50 -27.76 5.27
N GLN A 26 -13.76 -26.84 6.19
CA GLN A 26 -14.27 -25.53 5.77
C GLN A 26 -13.14 -24.84 4.98
N GLU A 27 -13.15 -25.01 3.64
CA GLU A 27 -12.04 -24.71 2.75
C GLU A 27 -11.53 -23.26 2.86
N ASP A 28 -10.23 -23.08 2.64
CA ASP A 28 -9.44 -21.88 2.94
C ASP A 28 -9.75 -20.66 2.03
N GLY A 29 -10.91 -20.63 1.38
CA GLY A 29 -11.36 -19.59 0.45
C GLY A 29 -10.59 -19.52 -0.88
N ILE A 30 -9.69 -20.47 -1.13
CA ILE A 30 -8.86 -20.53 -2.33
C ILE A 30 -9.62 -21.28 -3.43
N GLU A 31 -10.25 -20.53 -4.31
CA GLU A 31 -10.78 -21.07 -5.56
C GLU A 31 -9.60 -21.46 -6.48
N GLN A 32 -9.55 -22.74 -6.83
CA GLN A 32 -8.52 -23.32 -7.70
C GLN A 32 -8.82 -23.06 -9.18
N GLY A 33 -7.77 -23.08 -10.01
CA GLY A 33 -7.89 -23.03 -11.47
C GLY A 33 -7.36 -21.75 -12.11
N LYS A 34 -7.57 -21.65 -13.44
CA LYS A 34 -7.03 -20.59 -14.30
C LYS A 34 -7.85 -19.30 -14.21
N ARG A 35 -7.17 -18.16 -14.08
CA ARG A 35 -7.71 -16.81 -14.17
C ARG A 35 -6.84 -15.95 -15.10
N LEU A 36 -7.46 -15.01 -15.79
CA LEU A 36 -6.79 -14.03 -16.63
C LEU A 36 -7.08 -12.63 -16.08
N ILE A 37 -6.05 -11.93 -15.63
CA ILE A 37 -6.12 -10.55 -15.16
C ILE A 37 -5.64 -9.65 -16.30
N ARG A 38 -6.50 -8.72 -16.72
CA ARG A 38 -6.22 -7.75 -17.79
C ARG A 38 -6.13 -6.35 -17.23
N LEU A 39 -5.15 -5.59 -17.69
CA LEU A 39 -5.12 -4.15 -17.49
C LEU A 39 -6.28 -3.53 -18.29
N ALA A 40 -7.08 -2.68 -17.65
CA ALA A 40 -8.07 -1.88 -18.38
C ALA A 40 -7.36 -0.88 -19.32
N ASP A 41 -7.94 -0.65 -20.49
CA ASP A 41 -7.35 0.16 -21.57
C ASP A 41 -7.31 1.66 -21.18
N ASP A 42 -6.27 2.06 -20.45
CA ASP A 42 -6.18 3.37 -19.81
C ASP A 42 -5.27 4.34 -20.58
N LYS A 43 -5.91 5.19 -21.39
CA LYS A 43 -5.26 6.38 -21.94
C LYS A 43 -5.22 7.43 -20.83
N GLY A 44 -4.06 7.58 -20.20
CA GLY A 44 -3.82 8.53 -19.10
C GLY A 44 -4.27 9.96 -19.43
N LEU A 45 -4.51 10.76 -18.38
CA LEU A 45 -5.23 12.05 -18.41
C LEU A 45 -5.07 12.84 -19.72
N SER A 46 -6.17 13.01 -20.44
CA SER A 46 -6.18 13.68 -21.74
C SER A 46 -5.67 15.12 -21.64
N LEU A 47 -5.13 15.66 -22.73
CA LEU A 47 -4.69 17.06 -22.77
C LEU A 47 -5.82 18.02 -22.38
N THR A 48 -7.06 17.73 -22.79
CA THR A 48 -8.27 18.45 -22.39
C THR A 48 -8.55 18.35 -20.88
N GLN A 49 -8.37 17.18 -20.24
CA GLN A 49 -8.51 17.03 -18.79
C GLN A 49 -7.42 17.80 -18.02
N ARG A 50 -6.17 17.76 -18.49
CA ARG A 50 -5.05 18.53 -17.90
C ARG A 50 -5.30 20.04 -17.97
N ILE A 51 -5.80 20.53 -19.11
CA ILE A 51 -6.17 21.94 -19.32
C ILE A 51 -7.38 22.32 -18.46
N ALA A 52 -8.44 21.51 -18.45
CA ALA A 52 -9.61 21.74 -17.61
C ALA A 52 -9.26 21.78 -16.11
N ASN A 53 -8.35 20.92 -15.65
CA ASN A 53 -7.87 20.95 -14.28
C ASN A 53 -7.10 22.26 -13.98
N ARG A 54 -6.21 22.73 -14.88
CA ARG A 54 -5.55 24.03 -14.71
C ARG A 54 -6.55 25.19 -14.62
N PHE A 55 -7.58 25.24 -15.47
CA PHE A 55 -8.64 26.26 -15.36
C PHE A 55 -9.45 26.12 -14.06
N TYR A 56 -9.69 24.91 -13.58
CA TYR A 56 -10.35 24.66 -12.32
C TYR A 56 -9.51 25.14 -11.11
N LEU A 57 -8.21 24.88 -11.09
CA LEU A 57 -7.30 25.38 -10.06
C LEU A 57 -7.21 26.93 -10.08
N LEU A 58 -7.21 27.55 -11.27
CA LEU A 58 -7.30 29.01 -11.39
C LEU A 58 -8.62 29.56 -10.82
N SER A 59 -9.73 28.83 -10.92
CA SER A 59 -11.01 29.24 -10.35
C SER A 59 -10.98 29.40 -8.83
N TRP A 60 -10.07 28.69 -8.13
CA TRP A 60 -9.95 28.76 -6.67
C TRP A 60 -9.47 30.13 -6.17
N LYS A 61 -8.69 30.85 -7.00
CA LYS A 61 -8.21 32.21 -6.70
C LYS A 61 -9.28 33.29 -6.93
N THR A 62 -10.48 32.93 -7.42
CA THR A 62 -11.52 33.91 -7.75
C THR A 62 -12.33 34.35 -6.51
N PRO A 63 -12.82 35.60 -6.48
CA PRO A 63 -13.75 36.06 -5.43
C PRO A 63 -15.04 35.23 -5.34
N LEU A 64 -15.45 34.57 -6.42
CA LEU A 64 -16.62 33.68 -6.44
C LEU A 64 -16.38 32.40 -5.63
N HIS A 65 -15.22 31.77 -5.77
CA HIS A 65 -14.83 30.64 -4.91
C HIS A 65 -14.68 31.08 -3.45
N GLY A 66 -14.01 32.20 -3.21
CA GLY A 66 -13.91 32.81 -1.88
C GLY A 66 -15.26 33.09 -1.22
N ARG A 67 -16.28 33.53 -1.98
CA ARG A 67 -17.66 33.70 -1.48
C ARG A 67 -18.33 32.38 -1.11
N ARG A 68 -18.14 31.29 -1.88
CA ARG A 68 -18.60 29.94 -1.51
C ARG A 68 -17.93 29.41 -0.25
N LEU A 69 -16.70 29.86 0.01
CA LEU A 69 -15.97 29.63 1.27
C LEU A 69 -16.32 30.63 2.39
N LYS A 70 -17.38 31.43 2.28
CA LYS A 70 -18.01 32.17 3.42
C LYS A 70 -19.21 31.43 4.01
N GLY A 71 -19.44 31.55 5.31
CA GLY A 71 -20.47 30.82 6.06
C GLY A 71 -20.32 31.01 7.57
N LYS A 72 -21.22 30.43 8.37
CA LYS A 72 -21.08 30.40 9.83
C LYS A 72 -19.83 29.59 10.20
N TYR A 73 -18.96 30.17 11.02
CA TYR A 73 -17.79 29.48 11.60
C TYR A 73 -18.14 28.96 13.01
N PRO A 74 -17.51 27.87 13.46
CA PRO A 74 -17.77 27.29 14.76
C PRO A 74 -17.06 28.07 15.87
N LEU A 75 -17.68 28.15 17.06
CA LEU A 75 -17.06 28.72 18.27
C LEU A 75 -16.20 27.70 19.04
N LYS A 76 -16.40 26.41 18.76
CA LYS A 76 -15.66 25.25 19.26
C LYS A 76 -15.92 24.03 18.37
N LEU A 77 -15.04 23.03 18.43
CA LEU A 77 -15.35 21.68 17.96
C LEU A 77 -16.36 21.00 18.91
N LEU A 78 -17.12 20.04 18.40
CA LEU A 78 -18.12 19.29 19.16
C LEU A 78 -17.51 18.14 19.99
N ALA A 79 -16.37 17.61 19.55
CA ALA A 79 -15.58 16.58 20.19
C ALA A 79 -14.15 16.61 19.63
N VAL A 80 -13.25 15.80 20.19
CA VAL A 80 -11.88 15.55 19.71
C VAL A 80 -11.70 14.03 19.72
N PRO A 81 -11.65 13.35 18.56
CA PRO A 81 -11.44 11.90 18.51
C PRO A 81 -10.03 11.53 18.98
N GLU A 82 -9.86 10.29 19.44
CA GLU A 82 -8.54 9.75 19.77
C GLU A 82 -7.80 9.27 18.51
N ASP A 83 -6.47 9.23 18.57
CA ASP A 83 -5.60 8.68 17.53
C ASP A 83 -4.89 7.45 18.10
N GLU A 84 -5.42 6.24 17.82
CA GLU A 84 -4.84 4.99 18.32
C GLU A 84 -3.51 4.62 17.63
N ILE A 85 -3.13 5.35 16.57
CA ILE A 85 -1.91 5.10 15.78
C ILE A 85 -0.79 6.05 16.27
N PRO A 86 0.36 5.52 16.73
CA PRO A 86 1.49 6.34 17.15
C PRO A 86 2.15 7.03 15.93
N GLY A 87 2.68 8.22 16.16
CA GLY A 87 3.53 8.94 15.21
C GLY A 87 5.01 8.56 15.35
N ASP A 88 5.82 9.10 14.44
CA ASP A 88 7.27 8.97 14.47
C ASP A 88 7.86 9.79 15.63
N GLN A 89 8.50 9.11 16.58
CA GLN A 89 9.12 9.74 17.74
C GLN A 89 10.34 10.60 17.37
N GLN A 90 11.10 10.21 16.34
CA GLN A 90 12.28 10.96 15.89
C GLN A 90 11.87 12.24 15.14
N ALA A 91 10.84 12.17 14.29
CA ALA A 91 10.23 13.36 13.69
C ALA A 91 9.59 14.28 14.75
N GLY A 92 8.88 13.70 15.73
CA GLY A 92 8.30 14.42 16.85
C GLY A 92 9.33 15.17 17.70
N GLN A 93 10.46 14.52 18.03
CA GLN A 93 11.55 15.18 18.77
C GLN A 93 12.22 16.26 17.92
N SER A 94 12.35 16.04 16.61
CA SER A 94 12.93 17.00 15.68
C SER A 94 12.10 18.29 15.58
N ILE A 95 10.78 18.18 15.43
CA ILE A 95 9.92 19.38 15.35
C ILE A 95 9.87 20.14 16.68
N ARG A 96 9.95 19.46 17.83
CA ARG A 96 10.18 20.11 19.14
C ARG A 96 11.49 20.89 19.20
N ALA A 97 12.52 20.43 18.48
CA ALA A 97 13.81 21.11 18.34
C ALA A 97 13.82 22.18 17.23
N GLY A 98 12.66 22.52 16.64
CA GLY A 98 12.51 23.63 15.70
C GLY A 98 12.74 23.30 14.22
N TYR A 99 12.85 22.02 13.85
CA TYR A 99 13.00 21.60 12.45
C TYR A 99 12.14 20.38 12.10
N PHE A 100 11.54 20.38 10.91
CA PHE A 100 10.93 19.15 10.39
C PHE A 100 12.02 18.14 10.01
N LEU A 101 11.78 16.86 10.29
CA LEU A 101 12.56 15.73 9.79
C LEU A 101 11.66 14.89 8.89
N PHE A 102 12.11 14.60 7.66
CA PHE A 102 11.38 13.74 6.73
C PHE A 102 12.37 13.00 5.83
N ARG A 103 12.40 11.65 5.92
CA ARG A 103 13.26 10.78 5.10
C ARG A 103 14.73 11.26 5.05
N GLY A 104 15.29 11.51 6.22
CA GLY A 104 16.65 12.04 6.42
C GLY A 104 16.85 13.54 6.19
N MET A 105 15.93 14.22 5.49
CA MET A 105 16.03 15.67 5.25
C MET A 105 15.62 16.45 6.50
N LYS A 106 16.39 17.48 6.86
CA LYS A 106 16.10 18.39 7.96
C LYS A 106 15.78 19.77 7.42
N GLN A 107 14.65 20.35 7.85
CA GLN A 107 14.21 21.67 7.43
C GLN A 107 13.82 22.53 8.64
N PRO A 108 14.62 23.55 9.01
CA PRO A 108 14.27 24.50 10.06
C PRO A 108 12.93 25.19 9.78
N VAL A 109 12.07 25.27 10.80
CA VAL A 109 10.72 25.85 10.72
C VAL A 109 10.76 27.38 10.57
N ASP A 110 11.82 28.03 11.06
CA ASP A 110 11.99 29.48 11.01
C ASP A 110 12.54 30.00 9.66
N THR A 111 13.11 29.11 8.83
CA THR A 111 13.61 29.49 7.49
C THR A 111 12.63 29.14 6.35
N LEU A 112 11.43 28.62 6.66
CA LEU A 112 10.46 28.21 5.66
C LEU A 112 9.55 29.35 5.20
N ASP A 113 9.53 29.60 3.88
CA ASP A 113 8.41 30.28 3.23
C ASP A 113 7.26 29.28 3.03
N PHE A 114 6.26 29.33 3.91
CA PHE A 114 5.07 28.47 3.80
C PHE A 114 4.27 28.72 2.52
N ALA A 115 4.31 29.93 1.94
CA ALA A 115 3.63 30.20 0.67
C ALA A 115 4.32 29.53 -0.53
N ARG A 116 5.62 29.20 -0.41
CA ARG A 116 6.45 28.59 -1.46
C ARG A 116 7.49 27.62 -0.87
N LEU A 117 7.02 26.44 -0.46
CA LEU A 117 7.89 25.36 0.02
C LEU A 117 8.75 24.80 -1.14
N ASP A 118 10.06 25.09 -1.12
CA ASP A 118 11.05 24.58 -2.07
C ASP A 118 11.66 23.27 -1.55
N LEU A 119 10.86 22.19 -1.57
CA LEU A 119 11.18 20.87 -1.03
C LEU A 119 10.69 19.77 -1.97
N THR A 120 11.08 18.51 -1.73
CA THR A 120 10.55 17.37 -2.50
C THR A 120 9.02 17.23 -2.30
N PRO A 121 8.26 16.72 -3.29
CA PRO A 121 6.79 16.67 -3.21
C PRO A 121 6.26 15.97 -1.95
N GLY A 122 6.85 14.83 -1.57
CA GLY A 122 6.46 14.12 -0.36
C GLY A 122 6.69 14.90 0.94
N PHE A 123 7.75 15.73 1.00
CA PHE A 123 8.02 16.56 2.17
C PHE A 123 7.05 17.76 2.22
N VAL A 124 6.77 18.37 1.07
CA VAL A 124 5.71 19.39 0.96
C VAL A 124 4.37 18.84 1.43
N ASP A 125 3.99 17.63 1.00
CA ASP A 125 2.75 17.00 1.40
C ASP A 125 2.72 16.62 2.90
N HIS A 126 3.83 16.15 3.48
CA HIS A 126 3.93 15.92 4.94
C HIS A 126 3.65 17.20 5.75
N ILE A 127 4.23 18.34 5.35
CA ILE A 127 3.98 19.65 5.99
C ILE A 127 2.53 20.09 5.77
N GLN A 128 2.04 20.05 4.53
CA GLN A 128 0.73 20.57 4.13
C GLN A 128 -0.44 19.71 4.63
N SER A 129 -0.22 18.41 4.87
CA SER A 129 -1.20 17.50 5.46
C SER A 129 -1.23 17.53 6.99
N PHE A 130 -0.31 18.23 7.66
CA PHE A 130 -0.18 18.28 9.12
C PHE A 130 0.00 16.91 9.80
N ARG A 131 0.51 15.89 9.08
CA ARG A 131 0.85 14.56 9.65
C ARG A 131 1.76 14.68 10.87
N TRP A 132 2.69 15.65 10.86
CA TRP A 132 3.59 16.01 11.96
C TRP A 132 2.91 16.32 13.30
N LEU A 133 1.59 16.62 13.33
CA LEU A 133 0.87 16.79 14.60
C LEU A 133 0.82 15.48 15.40
N ARG A 134 0.69 14.33 14.73
CA ARG A 134 0.74 13.00 15.37
C ARG A 134 2.14 12.69 15.90
N ASP A 135 3.16 13.04 15.13
CA ASP A 135 4.56 12.84 15.51
C ASP A 135 4.88 13.67 16.78
N LEU A 136 4.47 14.94 16.80
CA LEU A 136 4.58 15.83 17.95
C LEU A 136 3.77 15.34 19.16
N SER A 137 2.53 14.89 18.98
CA SER A 137 1.69 14.38 20.07
C SER A 137 2.26 13.12 20.72
N SER A 138 3.04 12.34 19.97
CA SER A 138 3.64 11.09 20.44
C SER A 138 4.83 11.29 21.39
N VAL A 139 5.36 12.52 21.50
CA VAL A 139 6.56 12.84 22.29
C VAL A 139 6.46 14.09 23.15
N ALA A 140 5.29 14.73 23.22
CA ALA A 140 5.07 15.96 23.98
C ALA A 140 3.76 15.91 24.75
N THR A 141 3.76 16.38 26.00
CA THR A 141 2.48 16.76 26.63
C THR A 141 1.89 17.97 25.90
N ARG A 142 0.60 18.22 26.07
CA ARG A 142 -0.09 19.38 25.47
C ARG A 142 0.62 20.71 25.78
N GLU A 143 1.11 20.87 27.00
CA GLU A 143 1.80 22.06 27.50
C GLU A 143 3.15 22.27 26.80
N GLN A 144 3.82 21.18 26.41
CA GLN A 144 5.10 21.21 25.70
C GLN A 144 4.91 21.35 24.18
N GLY A 145 3.89 20.68 23.62
CA GLY A 145 3.66 20.60 22.18
C GLY A 145 2.87 21.78 21.61
N ALA A 146 1.94 22.37 22.38
CA ALA A 146 1.09 23.44 21.87
C ALA A 146 1.89 24.69 21.40
N PRO A 147 2.91 25.20 22.12
CA PRO A 147 3.70 26.33 21.62
C PRO A 147 4.39 26.06 20.28
N VAL A 148 4.86 24.82 20.06
CA VAL A 148 5.50 24.38 18.81
C VAL A 148 4.46 24.32 17.68
N ALA A 149 3.33 23.66 17.92
CA ALA A 149 2.26 23.50 16.95
C ALA A 149 1.60 24.85 16.58
N GLU A 150 1.39 25.75 17.56
CA GLU A 150 0.86 27.09 17.32
C GLU A 150 1.80 27.97 16.50
N ASN A 151 3.13 27.89 16.70
CA ASN A 151 4.10 28.60 15.87
C ASN A 151 3.99 28.19 14.38
N VAL A 152 4.03 26.87 14.12
CA VAL A 152 3.88 26.32 12.76
C VAL A 152 2.52 26.68 12.17
N MET A 153 1.44 26.54 12.94
CA MET A 153 0.08 26.82 12.49
C MET A 153 -0.13 28.31 12.16
N ARG A 154 0.44 29.24 12.93
CA ARG A 154 0.39 30.68 12.63
C ARG A 154 1.06 31.02 11.30
N LYS A 155 2.23 30.44 11.01
CA LYS A 155 2.93 30.61 9.72
C LYS A 155 2.14 30.04 8.55
N TRP A 156 1.58 28.83 8.72
CA TRP A 156 0.74 28.22 7.70
C TRP A 156 -0.54 29.03 7.44
N LEU A 157 -1.21 29.52 8.49
CA LEU A 157 -2.40 30.36 8.36
C LEU A 157 -2.10 31.67 7.62
N ALA A 158 -0.97 32.33 7.92
CA ALA A 158 -0.55 33.54 7.23
C ALA A 158 -0.36 33.33 5.71
N ALA A 159 0.11 32.15 5.30
CA ALA A 159 0.28 31.79 3.89
C ALA A 159 -1.01 31.32 3.19
N HIS A 160 -1.89 30.59 3.90
CA HIS A 160 -2.92 29.77 3.25
C HIS A 160 -4.36 29.92 3.79
N ALA A 161 -4.60 30.66 4.87
CA ALA A 161 -5.96 30.75 5.45
C ALA A 161 -6.95 31.44 4.50
N ASP A 162 -6.50 32.45 3.73
CA ASP A 162 -7.39 33.33 2.97
C ASP A 162 -7.59 32.98 1.49
N VAL A 163 -6.57 32.43 0.82
CA VAL A 163 -6.67 32.07 -0.60
C VAL A 163 -6.27 30.61 -0.77
N PRO A 164 -7.18 29.73 -1.25
CA PRO A 164 -6.82 28.35 -1.55
C PRO A 164 -5.74 28.27 -2.64
N SER A 165 -4.72 27.45 -2.37
CA SER A 165 -3.53 27.28 -3.22
C SER A 165 -3.07 25.82 -3.25
N GLU A 166 -2.58 25.36 -4.39
CA GLU A 166 -1.89 24.07 -4.49
C GLU A 166 -0.47 24.16 -3.88
N PRO A 167 0.07 23.09 -3.27
CA PRO A 167 -0.61 21.83 -2.93
C PRO A 167 -1.35 21.87 -1.57
N ALA A 168 -1.31 23.01 -0.86
CA ALA A 168 -1.94 23.19 0.46
C ALA A 168 -3.44 22.86 0.49
N TRP A 169 -4.19 23.18 -0.57
CA TRP A 169 -5.64 22.96 -0.69
C TRP A 169 -6.01 21.83 -1.67
N ARG A 170 -5.03 21.01 -2.08
CA ARG A 170 -5.25 19.74 -2.78
C ARG A 170 -6.12 18.84 -1.89
N ALA A 171 -7.04 18.07 -2.48
CA ALA A 171 -8.14 17.43 -1.73
C ALA A 171 -7.68 16.44 -0.64
N ASP A 172 -6.62 15.70 -0.93
CA ASP A 172 -5.93 14.78 -0.03
C ASP A 172 -5.20 15.51 1.10
N ASN A 173 -4.36 16.51 0.79
CA ASN A 173 -3.68 17.32 1.81
C ASN A 173 -4.68 18.05 2.70
N ALA A 174 -5.74 18.61 2.12
CA ALA A 174 -6.83 19.27 2.84
C ALA A 174 -7.63 18.29 3.70
N GLY A 175 -7.88 17.05 3.22
CA GLY A 175 -8.59 16.03 3.97
C GLY A 175 -7.78 15.48 5.15
N TRP A 176 -6.51 15.10 4.91
CA TRP A 176 -5.59 14.70 5.98
C TRP A 176 -5.42 15.80 7.02
N ARG A 177 -5.17 17.04 6.59
CA ARG A 177 -5.03 18.17 7.51
C ARG A 177 -6.28 18.40 8.34
N LEU A 178 -7.47 18.26 7.76
CA LEU A 178 -8.73 18.39 8.49
C LEU A 178 -8.89 17.29 9.56
N LEU A 179 -8.49 16.05 9.27
CA LEU A 179 -8.45 14.96 10.24
C LEU A 179 -7.44 15.26 11.35
N PHE A 180 -6.16 15.48 11.03
CA PHE A 180 -5.11 15.78 12.01
C PHE A 180 -5.41 17.03 12.85
N TRP A 181 -5.95 18.12 12.26
CA TRP A 181 -6.39 19.30 13.01
C TRP A 181 -7.50 19.00 14.01
N THR A 182 -8.44 18.10 13.69
CA THR A 182 -9.55 17.79 14.60
C THR A 182 -9.19 16.76 15.67
N THR A 183 -8.34 15.79 15.34
CA THR A 183 -7.82 14.78 16.28
C THR A 183 -6.79 15.37 17.24
N HIS A 184 -5.82 16.14 16.71
CA HIS A 184 -4.77 16.79 17.51
C HIS A 184 -5.12 18.25 17.88
N ALA A 185 -6.42 18.56 17.88
CA ALA A 185 -6.98 19.86 18.25
C ALA A 185 -6.41 20.46 19.56
N PRO A 186 -6.13 19.69 20.64
CA PRO A 186 -5.54 20.26 21.87
C PRO A 186 -4.18 20.93 21.66
N LEU A 187 -3.40 20.55 20.64
CA LEU A 187 -2.11 21.18 20.32
C LEU A 187 -2.27 22.53 19.60
N ILE A 188 -3.36 22.73 18.85
CA ILE A 188 -3.55 23.93 18.00
C ILE A 188 -4.66 24.88 18.46
N LEU A 189 -5.51 24.48 19.41
CA LEU A 189 -6.63 25.28 19.94
C LEU A 189 -6.54 25.63 21.44
N SER A 190 -5.43 25.29 22.12
CA SER A 190 -5.25 25.58 23.55
C SER A 190 -4.88 27.05 23.86
N SER A 191 -4.48 27.84 22.86
CA SER A 191 -4.13 29.26 22.99
C SER A 191 -5.17 30.10 23.72
N SER A 192 -4.70 31.01 24.58
CA SER A 192 -5.52 32.09 25.16
C SER A 192 -5.84 33.21 24.14
N ASP A 193 -5.11 33.25 23.01
CA ASP A 193 -5.36 34.17 21.90
C ASP A 193 -6.68 33.81 21.17
N LEU A 194 -7.73 34.56 21.50
CA LEU A 194 -9.06 34.41 20.91
C LEU A 194 -9.11 34.71 19.42
N VAL A 195 -8.22 35.56 18.89
CA VAL A 195 -8.17 35.92 17.47
C VAL A 195 -7.59 34.74 16.68
N TYR A 196 -6.45 34.22 17.11
CA TYR A 196 -5.86 33.00 16.56
C TYR A 196 -6.82 31.81 16.64
N ARG A 197 -7.42 31.55 17.80
CA ARG A 197 -8.36 30.43 17.99
C ARG A 197 -9.56 30.52 17.04
N SER A 198 -10.08 31.74 16.81
CA SER A 198 -11.14 32.01 15.84
C SER A 198 -10.67 31.82 14.39
N LEU A 199 -9.43 32.19 14.07
CA LEU A 199 -8.83 31.99 12.74
C LEU A 199 -8.64 30.51 12.41
N VAL A 200 -8.14 29.70 13.35
CA VAL A 200 -8.02 28.23 13.23
C VAL A 200 -9.39 27.60 12.99
N LEU A 201 -10.38 27.90 13.82
CA LEU A 201 -11.75 27.36 13.72
C LEU A 201 -12.46 27.76 12.41
N ASN A 202 -12.27 29.00 11.96
CA ASN A 202 -12.73 29.45 10.65
C ASN A 202 -12.03 28.68 9.53
N CYS A 203 -10.70 28.49 9.61
CA CYS A 203 -9.96 27.76 8.59
C CYS A 203 -10.39 26.29 8.48
N ILE A 204 -10.58 25.59 9.60
CA ILE A 204 -11.17 24.24 9.67
C ILE A 204 -12.51 24.20 8.90
N ALA A 205 -13.41 25.14 9.19
CA ALA A 205 -14.71 25.22 8.52
C ALA A 205 -14.62 25.63 7.04
N ARG A 206 -13.60 26.40 6.62
CA ARG A 206 -13.31 26.73 5.22
C ARG A 206 -12.77 25.50 4.47
N THR A 207 -11.87 24.73 5.07
CA THR A 207 -11.33 23.49 4.49
C THR A 207 -12.43 22.46 4.25
N ALA A 208 -13.33 22.23 5.22
CA ALA A 208 -14.49 21.37 5.03
C ALA A 208 -15.36 21.79 3.82
N ARG A 209 -15.66 23.10 3.67
CA ARG A 209 -16.47 23.64 2.56
C ARG A 209 -15.74 23.74 1.22
N HIS A 210 -14.42 23.59 1.23
CA HIS A 210 -13.64 23.38 0.01
C HIS A 210 -13.73 21.93 -0.43
N LEU A 211 -13.55 20.98 0.50
CA LEU A 211 -13.73 19.54 0.23
C LEU A 211 -15.14 19.22 -0.30
N ASP A 212 -16.19 19.81 0.31
CA ASP A 212 -17.59 19.72 -0.16
C ASP A 212 -17.76 20.02 -1.67
N GLN A 213 -16.85 20.81 -2.28
CA GLN A 213 -16.90 21.23 -3.70
C GLN A 213 -15.95 20.44 -4.63
N ILE A 214 -14.98 19.72 -4.07
CA ILE A 214 -13.86 19.12 -4.85
C ILE A 214 -13.73 17.60 -4.71
N ALA A 215 -14.32 16.98 -3.68
CA ALA A 215 -14.11 15.55 -3.38
C ALA A 215 -14.47 14.62 -4.54
N ASP A 216 -15.63 14.78 -5.19
CA ASP A 216 -16.01 13.96 -6.37
C ASP A 216 -15.09 14.13 -7.59
N LYS A 217 -14.40 15.27 -7.71
CA LYS A 217 -13.45 15.56 -8.81
C LYS A 217 -12.04 15.05 -8.54
N THR A 218 -11.76 14.63 -7.30
CA THR A 218 -10.46 14.13 -6.86
C THR A 218 -10.17 12.78 -7.53
N PRO A 219 -8.91 12.45 -7.89
CA PRO A 219 -8.56 11.15 -8.45
C PRO A 219 -9.06 9.97 -7.62
N VAL A 220 -9.46 8.89 -8.29
CA VAL A 220 -9.92 7.63 -7.67
C VAL A 220 -8.76 7.00 -6.87
N GLY A 221 -9.09 6.24 -5.82
CA GLY A 221 -8.11 5.70 -4.87
C GLY A 221 -8.02 6.54 -3.60
N LEU A 222 -6.88 6.46 -2.92
CA LEU A 222 -6.64 7.12 -1.63
C LEU A 222 -6.99 8.62 -1.60
N PRO A 223 -6.63 9.46 -2.60
CA PRO A 223 -6.90 10.90 -2.51
C PRO A 223 -8.39 11.26 -2.35
N ARG A 224 -9.26 10.57 -3.10
CA ARG A 224 -10.72 10.74 -3.00
C ARG A 224 -11.27 10.14 -1.71
N LEU A 225 -10.73 9.00 -1.27
CA LEU A 225 -11.11 8.37 -0.01
C LEU A 225 -10.87 9.35 1.17
N VAL A 226 -9.67 9.94 1.23
CA VAL A 226 -9.26 10.94 2.23
C VAL A 226 -10.19 12.15 2.23
N ALA A 227 -10.47 12.71 1.05
CA ALA A 227 -11.37 13.86 0.92
C ALA A 227 -12.77 13.59 1.51
N TRP A 228 -13.35 12.41 1.23
CA TRP A 228 -14.67 12.03 1.75
C TRP A 228 -14.66 11.66 3.23
N GLY A 229 -13.63 10.95 3.71
CA GLY A 229 -13.48 10.63 5.13
C GLY A 229 -13.40 11.90 5.99
N ALA A 230 -12.67 12.90 5.51
CA ALA A 230 -12.56 14.20 6.16
C ALA A 230 -13.88 15.02 6.13
N ILE A 231 -14.69 14.92 5.06
CA ILE A 231 -16.05 15.50 5.02
C ILE A 231 -16.96 14.86 6.07
N VAL A 232 -16.92 13.53 6.20
CA VAL A 232 -17.66 12.79 7.24
C VAL A 232 -17.21 13.23 8.64
N ALA A 233 -15.91 13.27 8.90
CA ALA A 233 -15.36 13.74 10.18
C ALA A 233 -15.82 15.17 10.52
N ALA A 234 -15.66 16.11 9.59
CA ALA A 234 -16.08 17.50 9.78
C ALA A 234 -17.60 17.68 9.88
N SER A 235 -18.41 16.75 9.40
CA SER A 235 -19.87 16.79 9.56
C SER A 235 -20.31 16.55 11.00
N MET A 236 -19.54 15.79 11.78
CA MET A 236 -19.85 15.43 13.16
C MET A 236 -19.04 16.24 14.19
N LEU A 237 -17.86 16.73 13.82
CA LEU A 237 -17.00 17.53 14.71
C LEU A 237 -17.26 19.04 14.63
N ILE A 238 -17.94 19.52 13.58
CA ILE A 238 -18.30 20.95 13.42
C ILE A 238 -19.82 21.15 13.62
N PRO A 239 -20.26 22.11 14.44
CA PRO A 239 -21.66 22.52 14.57
C PRO A 239 -22.39 22.72 13.22
N GLY A 240 -23.61 22.20 13.13
CA GLY A 240 -24.48 22.36 11.95
C GLY A 240 -24.20 21.42 10.78
N GLY A 241 -23.36 20.39 10.96
CA GLY A 241 -22.96 19.47 9.89
C GLY A 241 -23.96 18.38 9.49
N ALA A 242 -25.18 18.34 10.03
CA ALA A 242 -26.15 17.25 9.78
C ALA A 242 -26.43 16.98 8.29
N ALA A 243 -26.61 18.02 7.47
CA ALA A 243 -26.78 17.87 6.01
C ALA A 243 -25.49 17.39 5.31
N ARG A 244 -24.31 17.81 5.81
CA ARG A 244 -23.01 17.30 5.34
C ARG A 244 -22.85 15.82 5.68
N LYS A 245 -23.36 15.34 6.82
CA LYS A 245 -23.23 13.93 7.24
C LYS A 245 -23.86 13.00 6.22
N VAL A 246 -25.13 13.21 5.87
CA VAL A 246 -25.87 12.38 4.92
C VAL A 246 -25.18 12.31 3.55
N PHE A 247 -24.75 13.46 3.02
CA PHE A 247 -24.05 13.53 1.73
C PHE A 247 -22.62 12.95 1.82
N GLY A 248 -21.94 13.18 2.94
CA GLY A 248 -20.59 12.69 3.23
C GLY A 248 -20.53 11.17 3.36
N GLU A 249 -21.49 10.55 4.05
CA GLU A 249 -21.58 9.09 4.18
C GLU A 249 -21.84 8.44 2.81
N ALA A 250 -22.76 8.98 2.01
CA ALA A 250 -23.00 8.52 0.65
C ALA A 250 -21.78 8.71 -0.28
N GLY A 251 -21.02 9.79 -0.10
CA GLY A 251 -19.76 10.02 -0.81
C GLY A 251 -18.63 9.08 -0.37
N LEU A 252 -18.47 8.87 0.94
CA LEU A 252 -17.48 7.96 1.50
C LEU A 252 -17.75 6.51 1.11
N LYS A 253 -19.01 6.06 1.09
CA LYS A 253 -19.34 4.74 0.55
C LYS A 253 -18.87 4.58 -0.89
N ARG A 254 -19.22 5.52 -1.78
CA ARG A 254 -18.77 5.51 -3.18
C ARG A 254 -17.25 5.59 -3.31
N ALA A 255 -16.57 6.26 -2.38
CA ALA A 255 -15.11 6.34 -2.36
C ALA A 255 -14.48 5.01 -1.93
N ILE A 256 -15.02 4.31 -0.92
CA ILE A 256 -14.60 2.96 -0.52
C ILE A 256 -14.81 1.98 -1.69
N ASP A 257 -16.02 1.97 -2.27
CA ASP A 257 -16.41 1.09 -3.38
C ASP A 257 -15.60 1.32 -4.68
N SER A 258 -14.84 2.43 -4.79
CA SER A 258 -13.97 2.72 -5.94
C SER A 258 -12.48 2.83 -5.61
N ALA A 259 -12.11 2.89 -4.32
CA ALA A 259 -10.72 2.84 -3.88
C ALA A 259 -10.24 1.40 -3.72
N PHE A 260 -11.11 0.46 -3.31
CA PHE A 260 -10.76 -0.94 -3.11
C PHE A 260 -11.47 -1.85 -4.11
N HIS A 261 -10.76 -2.87 -4.57
CA HIS A 261 -11.31 -4.00 -5.33
C HIS A 261 -12.24 -4.87 -4.47
N GLY A 262 -12.92 -5.84 -5.11
CA GLY A 262 -13.83 -6.76 -4.40
C GLY A 262 -13.12 -7.62 -3.34
N ASP A 263 -11.82 -7.85 -3.52
CA ASP A 263 -10.94 -8.55 -2.57
C ASP A 263 -10.38 -7.67 -1.43
N GLY A 264 -10.71 -6.36 -1.43
CA GLY A 264 -10.27 -5.40 -0.41
C GLY A 264 -8.90 -4.75 -0.66
N GLY A 265 -8.22 -5.11 -1.74
CA GLY A 265 -6.96 -4.45 -2.12
C GLY A 265 -7.18 -3.12 -2.84
N ILE A 266 -6.36 -2.11 -2.54
CA ILE A 266 -6.48 -0.77 -3.12
C ILE A 266 -6.08 -0.74 -4.61
N VAL A 267 -6.81 0.03 -5.41
CA VAL A 267 -6.65 0.10 -6.88
C VAL A 267 -5.29 0.63 -7.36
N SER A 268 -4.51 1.27 -6.49
CA SER A 268 -3.12 1.68 -6.78
C SER A 268 -2.11 0.53 -6.66
N ARG A 269 -2.53 -0.62 -6.12
CA ARG A 269 -1.69 -1.77 -5.75
C ARG A 269 -0.56 -1.48 -4.74
N SER A 270 -0.49 -0.25 -4.21
CA SER A 270 0.51 0.23 -3.24
C SER A 270 0.20 -0.25 -1.81
N PRO A 271 1.15 -0.92 -1.12
CA PRO A 271 1.03 -1.24 0.30
C PRO A 271 0.97 0.01 1.20
N ILE A 272 1.64 1.10 0.81
CA ILE A 272 1.56 2.39 1.52
C ILE A 272 0.12 2.90 1.48
N ASP A 273 -0.49 2.94 0.29
CA ASP A 273 -1.82 3.51 0.13
C ASP A 273 -2.90 2.62 0.78
N GLN A 274 -2.69 1.29 0.77
CA GLN A 274 -3.54 0.34 1.49
C GLN A 274 -3.54 0.65 2.99
N LEU A 275 -2.35 0.82 3.57
CA LEU A 275 -2.16 1.14 4.97
C LEU A 275 -2.78 2.52 5.31
N GLU A 276 -2.47 3.56 4.55
CA GLU A 276 -3.04 4.90 4.74
C GLU A 276 -4.57 4.93 4.58
N GLY A 277 -5.12 4.13 3.66
CA GLY A 277 -6.56 3.96 3.49
C GLY A 277 -7.22 3.34 4.72
N ILE A 278 -6.58 2.34 5.34
CA ILE A 278 -7.05 1.74 6.60
C ILE A 278 -6.92 2.72 7.76
N MET A 279 -5.81 3.45 7.86
CA MET A 279 -5.58 4.49 8.88
C MET A 279 -6.68 5.54 8.85
N LEU A 280 -6.98 6.06 7.66
CA LEU A 280 -8.07 7.00 7.41
C LEU A 280 -9.43 6.47 7.89
N LEU A 281 -9.81 5.25 7.50
CA LEU A 281 -11.11 4.68 7.84
C LEU A 281 -11.22 4.42 9.36
N SER A 282 -10.11 4.04 10.00
CA SER A 282 -10.01 3.88 11.46
C SER A 282 -10.18 5.23 12.18
N MET A 283 -9.50 6.30 11.72
CA MET A 283 -9.70 7.66 12.24
C MET A 283 -11.14 8.14 12.08
N VAL A 284 -11.80 7.82 10.95
CA VAL A 284 -13.24 8.12 10.74
C VAL A 284 -14.12 7.34 11.72
N ALA A 285 -13.81 6.06 12.00
CA ALA A 285 -14.53 5.27 13.01
C ALA A 285 -14.40 5.90 14.42
N SER A 286 -13.20 6.34 14.81
CA SER A 286 -12.97 7.07 16.08
C SER A 286 -13.79 8.37 16.19
N VAL A 287 -14.18 9.00 15.08
CA VAL A 287 -15.13 10.13 15.10
C VAL A 287 -16.52 9.67 15.52
N TYR A 288 -17.03 8.54 15.02
CA TYR A 288 -18.33 8.01 15.45
C TYR A 288 -18.32 7.65 16.94
N ASP A 289 -17.24 7.02 17.43
CA ASP A 289 -17.07 6.64 18.84
C ASP A 289 -17.14 7.85 19.77
N VAL A 290 -16.32 8.88 19.55
CA VAL A 290 -16.27 10.06 20.44
C VAL A 290 -17.58 10.86 20.39
N ARG A 291 -18.32 10.74 19.28
CA ARG A 291 -19.65 11.33 19.09
C ARG A 291 -20.76 10.48 19.69
N ARG A 292 -20.47 9.22 20.07
CA ARG A 292 -21.42 8.20 20.53
C ARG A 292 -22.53 7.91 19.51
N GLU A 293 -22.16 7.95 18.24
CA GLU A 293 -23.04 7.69 17.10
C GLU A 293 -22.68 6.33 16.49
N GLN A 294 -23.65 5.54 16.01
CA GLN A 294 -23.36 4.26 15.37
C GLN A 294 -22.69 4.49 14.00
N ALA A 295 -21.48 3.97 13.81
CA ALA A 295 -20.82 3.99 12.51
C ALA A 295 -21.58 3.10 11.49
N PRO A 296 -21.73 3.56 10.23
CA PRO A 296 -22.50 2.84 9.22
C PRO A 296 -21.82 1.52 8.80
N ALA A 297 -22.63 0.55 8.36
CA ALA A 297 -22.15 -0.80 8.00
C ALA A 297 -21.03 -0.78 6.96
N PHE A 298 -21.16 0.06 5.92
CA PHE A 298 -20.17 0.15 4.83
C PHE A 298 -18.75 0.50 5.30
N LEU A 299 -18.60 1.20 6.44
CA LEU A 299 -17.29 1.56 6.99
C LEU A 299 -16.59 0.33 7.57
N HIS A 300 -17.32 -0.44 8.37
CA HIS A 300 -16.86 -1.71 8.94
C HIS A 300 -16.62 -2.77 7.86
N GLU A 301 -17.52 -2.87 6.87
CA GLU A 301 -17.37 -3.76 5.71
C GLU A 301 -16.13 -3.40 4.87
N GLY A 302 -15.84 -2.11 4.70
CA GLY A 302 -14.63 -1.63 4.02
C GLY A 302 -13.37 -2.07 4.75
N LEU A 303 -13.27 -1.79 6.06
CA LEU A 303 -12.16 -2.24 6.91
C LEU A 303 -12.03 -3.78 6.93
N ALA A 304 -13.14 -4.51 7.04
CA ALA A 304 -13.17 -5.97 7.07
C ALA A 304 -12.65 -6.63 5.78
N ARG A 305 -12.71 -5.94 4.62
CA ARG A 305 -12.06 -6.37 3.38
C ARG A 305 -10.61 -5.86 3.26
N ALA A 306 -10.34 -4.63 3.68
CA ALA A 306 -9.02 -4.01 3.53
C ALA A 306 -7.93 -4.63 4.42
N ILE A 307 -8.28 -5.07 5.63
CA ILE A 307 -7.32 -5.66 6.59
C ILE A 307 -6.80 -7.04 6.12
N PRO A 308 -7.64 -8.01 5.69
CA PRO A 308 -7.15 -9.28 5.12
C PRO A 308 -6.19 -9.06 3.95
N ALA A 309 -6.49 -8.11 3.08
CA ALA A 309 -5.62 -7.75 1.95
C ALA A 309 -4.25 -7.26 2.46
N LEU A 310 -4.20 -6.25 3.35
CA LEU A 310 -2.96 -5.75 3.94
C LEU A 310 -2.13 -6.89 4.59
N LEU A 311 -2.78 -7.75 5.37
CA LEU A 311 -2.16 -8.92 6.02
C LEU A 311 -1.69 -9.98 5.00
N GLY A 312 -2.27 -10.02 3.80
CA GLY A 312 -1.79 -10.83 2.68
C GLY A 312 -0.36 -10.47 2.23
N LEU A 313 0.11 -9.26 2.54
CA LEU A 313 1.47 -8.78 2.24
C LEU A 313 2.41 -8.74 3.46
N THR A 314 2.03 -9.31 4.62
CA THR A 314 2.96 -9.44 5.74
C THR A 314 3.87 -10.66 5.60
N HIS A 315 5.17 -10.46 5.82
CA HIS A 315 6.15 -11.51 6.07
C HIS A 315 5.96 -12.13 7.47
N GLY A 316 6.74 -13.17 7.78
CA GLY A 316 6.68 -13.81 9.10
C GLY A 316 7.23 -12.95 10.25
N ASP A 317 7.88 -11.82 9.95
CA ASP A 317 8.21 -10.75 10.92
C ASP A 317 6.99 -9.87 11.27
N GLY A 318 5.93 -9.91 10.47
CA GLY A 318 4.75 -9.04 10.57
C GLY A 318 4.86 -7.71 9.80
N GLY A 319 6.00 -7.42 9.18
CA GLY A 319 6.22 -6.25 8.33
C GLY A 319 5.80 -6.52 6.88
N LEU A 320 5.61 -5.47 6.08
CA LEU A 320 5.15 -5.61 4.69
C LEU A 320 6.30 -5.93 3.72
N GLY A 321 5.98 -6.59 2.61
CA GLY A 321 6.87 -6.74 1.45
C GLY A 321 6.97 -5.45 0.61
N ASN A 322 8.04 -5.36 -0.20
CA ASN A 322 8.48 -4.15 -0.89
C ASN A 322 7.84 -4.00 -2.29
N TRP A 323 6.54 -3.72 -2.33
CA TRP A 323 5.76 -3.69 -3.57
C TRP A 323 5.37 -2.27 -4.03
N GLN A 324 5.34 -2.04 -5.35
CA GLN A 324 4.76 -0.84 -6.00
C GLN A 324 5.21 0.50 -5.38
N GLY A 325 6.50 0.60 -5.05
CA GLY A 325 7.15 1.77 -4.48
C GLY A 325 7.25 1.80 -2.95
N ALA A 326 6.61 0.88 -2.24
CA ALA A 326 6.81 0.73 -0.80
C ALA A 326 8.26 0.31 -0.47
N GLY A 327 8.84 0.91 0.58
CA GLY A 327 9.95 0.31 1.32
C GLY A 327 9.43 -0.61 2.42
N ALA A 328 10.33 -1.18 3.21
CA ALA A 328 9.96 -2.19 4.20
C ALA A 328 9.26 -1.59 5.43
N ILE A 329 7.93 -1.52 5.38
CA ILE A 329 7.10 -1.01 6.48
C ILE A 329 7.20 -1.95 7.71
N PRO A 330 7.61 -1.45 8.88
CA PRO A 330 7.98 -2.29 10.01
C PRO A 330 6.76 -2.91 10.72
N PRO A 331 6.92 -4.09 11.37
CA PRO A 331 5.82 -4.83 11.99
C PRO A 331 4.99 -4.01 12.98
N GLY A 332 5.65 -3.20 13.83
CA GLY A 332 4.96 -2.40 14.84
C GLY A 332 4.01 -1.35 14.26
N HIS A 333 4.33 -0.79 13.08
CA HIS A 333 3.45 0.17 12.42
C HIS A 333 2.26 -0.54 11.77
N VAL A 334 2.48 -1.68 11.10
CA VAL A 334 1.39 -2.54 10.59
C VAL A 334 0.45 -2.95 11.73
N GLN A 335 1.02 -3.41 12.85
CA GLN A 335 0.26 -3.84 14.03
C GLN A 335 -0.60 -2.71 14.59
N ALA A 336 -0.05 -1.50 14.76
CA ALA A 336 -0.80 -0.36 15.28
C ALA A 336 -2.00 0.00 14.39
N VAL A 337 -1.81 0.03 13.07
CA VAL A 337 -2.90 0.30 12.10
C VAL A 337 -3.96 -0.80 12.11
N VAL A 338 -3.56 -2.08 12.22
CA VAL A 338 -4.49 -3.20 12.35
C VAL A 338 -5.28 -3.14 13.67
N GLN A 339 -4.63 -2.82 14.81
CA GLN A 339 -5.34 -2.66 16.08
C GLN A 339 -6.34 -1.50 16.04
N ALA A 340 -5.95 -0.34 15.50
CA ALA A 340 -6.84 0.82 15.36
C ALA A 340 -8.07 0.55 14.48
N SER A 341 -7.99 -0.39 13.53
CA SER A 341 -9.15 -0.82 12.74
C SER A 341 -10.16 -1.68 13.52
N ARG A 342 -9.72 -2.27 14.65
CA ARG A 342 -10.42 -3.24 15.50
C ARG A 342 -10.88 -4.52 14.79
N VAL A 343 -10.51 -4.73 13.53
CA VAL A 343 -10.79 -5.95 12.77
C VAL A 343 -9.84 -7.07 13.21
N ARG A 344 -10.39 -8.25 13.50
CA ARG A 344 -9.63 -9.48 13.74
C ARG A 344 -9.91 -10.47 12.62
N THR A 345 -8.88 -10.85 11.86
CA THR A 345 -9.01 -11.69 10.67
C THR A 345 -7.69 -12.37 10.32
N ARG A 346 -7.71 -13.28 9.34
CA ARG A 346 -6.51 -13.96 8.80
C ARG A 346 -6.00 -13.23 7.54
N PRO A 347 -4.70 -13.37 7.20
CA PRO A 347 -4.16 -12.94 5.90
C PRO A 347 -4.95 -13.50 4.72
N LEU A 348 -5.27 -12.65 3.74
CA LEU A 348 -5.84 -13.09 2.48
C LEU A 348 -4.79 -13.89 1.70
N ARG A 349 -5.00 -15.20 1.52
CA ARG A 349 -4.05 -16.07 0.80
C ARG A 349 -4.04 -15.80 -0.71
N GLN A 350 -5.17 -15.44 -1.30
CA GLN A 350 -5.35 -15.30 -2.75
C GLN A 350 -6.13 -14.00 -3.04
N ALA A 351 -5.44 -12.89 -3.30
CA ALA A 351 -6.11 -11.73 -3.90
C ALA A 351 -6.48 -12.06 -5.35
N ARG A 352 -7.55 -11.43 -5.86
CA ARG A 352 -8.11 -11.65 -7.20
C ARG A 352 -7.71 -10.53 -8.14
N GLU A 353 -8.17 -9.31 -7.88
CA GLU A 353 -7.95 -8.14 -8.73
C GLU A 353 -6.69 -7.38 -8.30
N TRP A 354 -6.44 -7.31 -6.99
CA TRP A 354 -5.22 -6.70 -6.44
C TRP A 354 -3.95 -7.48 -6.80
N GLY A 355 -4.12 -8.76 -7.15
CA GLY A 355 -3.12 -9.57 -7.85
C GLY A 355 -2.07 -10.27 -6.99
N TYR A 356 -1.96 -9.96 -5.70
CA TYR A 356 -0.95 -10.59 -4.86
C TYR A 356 -1.37 -11.99 -4.40
N GLN A 357 -0.43 -12.94 -4.44
CA GLN A 357 -0.59 -14.28 -3.89
C GLN A 357 0.28 -14.46 -2.66
N ARG A 358 -0.25 -15.13 -1.64
CA ARG A 358 0.47 -15.54 -0.44
C ARG A 358 0.42 -17.06 -0.29
N LEU A 359 1.60 -17.67 -0.34
CA LEU A 359 1.84 -19.05 0.06
C LEU A 359 2.41 -19.04 1.47
N ALA A 360 1.97 -19.98 2.31
CA ALA A 360 2.52 -20.16 3.64
C ALA A 360 2.39 -21.62 4.09
N ALA A 361 3.49 -22.19 4.59
CA ALA A 361 3.58 -23.55 5.11
C ALA A 361 4.70 -23.61 6.15
N GLY A 362 4.49 -24.33 7.25
CA GLY A 362 5.38 -24.27 8.41
C GLY A 362 5.59 -22.82 8.88
N THR A 363 6.85 -22.40 8.98
CA THR A 363 7.26 -21.01 9.25
C THR A 363 7.49 -20.18 7.98
N THR A 364 7.50 -20.80 6.80
CA THR A 364 7.84 -20.14 5.53
C THR A 364 6.65 -19.41 4.94
N VAL A 365 6.88 -18.19 4.44
CA VAL A 365 5.91 -17.36 3.71
C VAL A 365 6.55 -16.91 2.39
N ALA A 366 5.85 -17.11 1.28
CA ALA A 366 6.21 -16.55 -0.02
C ALA A 366 5.10 -15.65 -0.57
N GLN A 367 5.46 -14.45 -1.00
CA GLN A 367 4.58 -13.46 -1.61
C GLN A 367 4.90 -13.34 -3.10
N ILE A 368 3.89 -13.17 -3.96
CA ILE A 368 4.06 -13.10 -5.42
C ILE A 368 3.21 -11.97 -6.02
N ASP A 369 3.79 -11.12 -6.87
CA ASP A 369 3.06 -10.17 -7.72
C ASP A 369 2.52 -10.89 -8.97
N ALA A 370 1.23 -11.25 -8.95
CA ALA A 370 0.56 -11.98 -10.02
C ALA A 370 -0.50 -11.13 -10.77
N ALA A 371 -0.26 -9.84 -10.99
CA ALA A 371 -1.10 -9.01 -11.86
C ALA A 371 -0.30 -8.00 -12.71
N PRO A 372 -0.90 -7.43 -13.78
CA PRO A 372 -0.32 -6.29 -14.48
C PRO A 372 -0.02 -5.14 -13.50
N PRO A 373 0.98 -4.29 -13.80
CA PRO A 373 1.27 -3.15 -12.95
C PRO A 373 0.08 -2.16 -12.94
N PRO A 374 -0.09 -1.37 -11.87
CA PRO A 374 -1.20 -0.44 -11.76
C PRO A 374 -1.20 0.59 -12.89
N VAL A 375 -2.38 1.02 -13.34
CA VAL A 375 -2.50 2.07 -14.36
C VAL A 375 -1.88 3.37 -13.87
N ALA A 376 -1.16 4.08 -14.74
CA ALA A 376 -0.30 5.22 -14.35
C ALA A 376 -1.04 6.43 -13.72
N ARG A 377 -2.37 6.50 -13.78
CA ARG A 377 -3.18 7.53 -13.08
C ARG A 377 -3.62 7.14 -11.67
N LEU A 378 -3.44 5.88 -11.27
CA LEU A 378 -3.82 5.35 -9.96
C LEU A 378 -2.60 5.08 -9.06
N ALA A 379 -1.40 4.96 -9.62
CA ALA A 379 -0.17 4.77 -8.84
C ALA A 379 0.97 5.64 -9.37
N GLU A 380 1.55 6.46 -8.50
CA GLU A 380 2.69 7.33 -8.81
C GLU A 380 4.00 6.52 -8.96
N ALA A 381 4.25 5.61 -8.02
CA ALA A 381 5.47 4.80 -7.95
C ALA A 381 5.31 3.36 -8.49
N GLY A 382 4.35 3.12 -9.38
CA GLY A 382 4.10 1.78 -9.95
C GLY A 382 5.35 1.17 -10.61
N CYS A 383 5.59 -0.12 -10.39
CA CYS A 383 6.82 -0.86 -10.72
C CYS A 383 6.64 -1.88 -11.86
N GLY A 384 7.74 -2.24 -12.53
CA GLY A 384 7.84 -3.39 -13.45
C GLY A 384 7.98 -4.74 -12.74
N SER A 385 7.22 -4.96 -11.66
CA SER A 385 7.39 -6.03 -10.67
C SER A 385 6.66 -7.34 -10.96
N THR A 386 5.81 -7.41 -11.99
CA THR A 386 5.01 -8.62 -12.28
C THR A 386 5.88 -9.88 -12.37
N GLY A 387 5.47 -10.92 -11.64
CA GLY A 387 6.20 -12.19 -11.51
C GLY A 387 7.24 -12.22 -10.39
N ALA A 388 7.57 -11.09 -9.76
CA ALA A 388 8.51 -11.07 -8.65
C ALA A 388 7.97 -11.71 -7.37
N ILE A 389 8.91 -12.14 -6.52
CA ILE A 389 8.63 -12.84 -5.27
C ILE A 389 9.39 -12.25 -4.08
N GLU A 390 8.83 -12.38 -2.88
CA GLU A 390 9.56 -12.24 -1.63
C GLU A 390 9.33 -13.48 -0.76
N ILE A 391 10.33 -13.87 0.04
CA ILE A 391 10.33 -15.10 0.86
C ILE A 391 10.87 -14.78 2.26
N SER A 392 10.21 -15.27 3.30
CA SER A 392 10.71 -15.27 4.69
C SER A 392 10.49 -16.63 5.36
N ASP A 393 11.40 -17.01 6.25
CA ASP A 393 11.27 -18.16 7.17
C ASP A 393 11.15 -17.63 8.61
N GLY A 394 9.93 -17.66 9.15
CA GLY A 394 9.60 -16.98 10.40
C GLY A 394 9.93 -15.48 10.32
N PRO A 395 10.58 -14.89 11.33
CA PRO A 395 10.94 -13.47 11.32
C PRO A 395 12.10 -13.13 10.37
N HIS A 396 12.76 -14.12 9.75
CA HIS A 396 13.92 -13.89 8.90
C HIS A 396 13.50 -13.81 7.43
N ARG A 397 13.71 -12.67 6.78
CA ARG A 397 13.56 -12.55 5.32
C ARG A 397 14.74 -13.21 4.62
N LEU A 398 14.49 -13.84 3.48
CA LEU A 398 15.49 -14.54 2.65
C LEU A 398 15.63 -13.86 1.28
N VAL A 399 14.51 -13.76 0.56
CA VAL A 399 14.41 -13.07 -0.75
C VAL A 399 13.48 -11.86 -0.58
N VAL A 400 13.87 -10.72 -1.14
CA VAL A 400 13.14 -9.45 -1.07
C VAL A 400 13.07 -8.79 -2.45
N ASN A 401 12.39 -7.65 -2.57
CA ASN A 401 12.64 -6.67 -3.63
C ASN A 401 13.36 -5.44 -3.05
N CYS A 402 13.98 -4.62 -3.89
CA CYS A 402 14.73 -3.45 -3.42
C CYS A 402 13.82 -2.44 -2.69
N GLY A 403 12.61 -2.20 -3.22
CA GLY A 403 11.61 -1.31 -2.62
C GLY A 403 11.93 0.18 -2.73
N GLY A 404 11.13 1.00 -2.05
CA GLY A 404 11.47 2.40 -1.72
C GLY A 404 11.27 3.44 -2.82
N ALA A 405 10.73 3.12 -3.99
CA ALA A 405 10.58 4.10 -5.07
C ALA A 405 9.61 5.26 -4.77
N ALA A 406 8.68 5.11 -3.82
CA ALA A 406 7.83 6.21 -3.33
C ALA A 406 8.52 7.05 -2.23
N LEU A 407 9.75 6.70 -1.86
CA LEU A 407 10.46 7.22 -0.69
C LEU A 407 11.51 8.29 -1.04
N GLU A 408 11.31 9.06 -2.12
CA GLU A 408 12.17 10.21 -2.48
C GLU A 408 12.43 11.12 -1.27
N GLY A 409 13.71 11.46 -1.05
CA GLY A 409 14.20 12.12 0.15
C GLY A 409 15.72 12.31 0.16
N GLN A 410 16.36 12.29 1.32
CA GLN A 410 17.81 12.53 1.45
C GLN A 410 18.67 11.46 0.79
N TRP A 411 18.22 10.19 0.83
CA TRP A 411 18.99 9.05 0.36
C TRP A 411 18.44 8.45 -0.95
N ILE A 412 17.12 8.45 -1.14
CA ILE A 412 16.50 8.12 -2.43
C ILE A 412 16.41 9.39 -3.27
N THR A 413 17.38 9.57 -4.16
CA THR A 413 17.29 10.57 -5.23
C THR A 413 16.22 10.17 -6.24
N ARG A 414 15.74 11.13 -7.04
CA ARG A 414 14.74 10.85 -8.10
C ARG A 414 15.21 9.80 -9.10
N ASP A 415 16.49 9.81 -9.48
CA ASP A 415 17.04 8.84 -10.42
C ASP A 415 17.09 7.43 -9.80
N LEU A 416 17.47 7.34 -8.51
CA LEU A 416 17.41 6.07 -7.77
C LEU A 416 15.95 5.59 -7.63
N ALA A 417 14.99 6.48 -7.33
CA ALA A 417 13.57 6.14 -7.30
C ALA A 417 13.07 5.55 -8.63
N GLN A 418 13.50 6.10 -9.78
CA GLN A 418 13.16 5.50 -11.08
C GLN A 418 13.87 4.15 -11.28
N GLY A 419 15.13 4.01 -10.86
CA GLY A 419 15.86 2.74 -10.88
C GLY A 419 15.16 1.63 -10.07
N LEU A 420 14.62 1.97 -8.89
CA LEU A 420 13.92 1.05 -7.99
C LEU A 420 12.57 0.55 -8.52
N ARG A 421 12.06 1.16 -9.60
CA ARG A 421 10.82 0.73 -10.29
C ARG A 421 11.08 -0.24 -11.44
N THR A 422 12.35 -0.41 -11.83
CA THR A 422 12.73 -1.32 -12.92
C THR A 422 12.47 -2.77 -12.54
N THR A 423 12.30 -3.64 -13.53
CA THR A 423 12.25 -5.10 -13.31
C THR A 423 13.55 -5.61 -12.70
N ALA A 424 14.67 -4.90 -12.90
CA ALA A 424 15.99 -5.21 -12.35
C ALA A 424 16.16 -4.97 -10.85
N ALA A 425 15.19 -4.28 -10.22
CA ALA A 425 15.11 -4.06 -8.77
C ALA A 425 14.19 -5.06 -8.05
N HIS A 426 13.72 -6.10 -8.76
CA HIS A 426 12.76 -7.08 -8.28
C HIS A 426 13.21 -8.52 -8.55
N SER A 427 12.83 -9.45 -7.67
CA SER A 427 13.27 -10.85 -7.71
C SER A 427 12.52 -11.68 -8.78
N THR A 428 12.80 -11.40 -10.05
CA THR A 428 12.13 -11.96 -11.24
C THR A 428 13.09 -12.11 -12.44
N LEU A 429 12.57 -12.48 -13.60
CA LEU A 429 13.32 -12.63 -14.85
C LEU A 429 13.34 -11.34 -15.69
N ILE A 430 14.52 -11.00 -16.18
CA ILE A 430 14.82 -9.93 -17.13
C ILE A 430 15.26 -10.55 -18.45
N LEU A 431 14.76 -10.03 -19.56
CA LEU A 431 15.17 -10.44 -20.91
C LEU A 431 15.84 -9.27 -21.65
N ASN A 432 17.05 -9.49 -22.16
CA ASN A 432 17.84 -8.54 -22.93
C ASN A 432 17.90 -7.14 -22.28
N ASP A 433 18.23 -7.11 -20.99
CA ASP A 433 18.37 -5.90 -20.17
C ASP A 433 17.20 -4.91 -20.30
N CYS A 434 15.98 -5.44 -20.42
CA CYS A 434 14.76 -4.66 -20.58
C CYS A 434 13.75 -5.00 -19.48
N ASN A 435 13.10 -3.96 -18.94
CA ASN A 435 11.97 -4.13 -18.04
C ASN A 435 10.80 -4.86 -18.73
N SER A 436 10.07 -5.70 -17.98
CA SER A 436 8.81 -6.32 -18.38
C SER A 436 7.76 -5.27 -18.76
N THR A 437 7.74 -4.16 -18.02
CA THR A 437 6.99 -2.93 -18.34
C THR A 437 7.92 -1.72 -18.45
N ALA A 438 7.82 -0.97 -19.55
CA ALA A 438 8.65 0.21 -19.75
C ALA A 438 8.34 1.31 -18.71
N LEU A 439 9.39 2.02 -18.28
CA LEU A 439 9.28 3.29 -17.57
C LEU A 439 9.55 4.41 -18.56
N LEU A 440 8.74 5.46 -18.54
CA LEU A 440 8.88 6.62 -19.42
C LEU A 440 9.65 7.75 -18.70
N PRO A 441 10.31 8.68 -19.44
CA PRO A 441 11.10 9.75 -18.83
C PRO A 441 10.33 10.72 -17.93
N ASP A 442 9.00 10.76 -18.05
CA ASP A 442 8.13 11.55 -17.16
C ASP A 442 7.76 10.82 -15.86
N GLY A 443 8.28 9.61 -15.65
CA GLY A 443 7.97 8.75 -14.50
C GLY A 443 6.69 7.93 -14.66
N THR A 444 6.00 7.96 -15.81
CA THR A 444 4.82 7.11 -16.03
C THR A 444 5.20 5.72 -16.53
N LEU A 445 4.34 4.73 -16.25
CA LEU A 445 4.46 3.39 -16.84
C LEU A 445 4.04 3.44 -18.32
N GLY A 446 4.88 2.88 -19.18
CA GLY A 446 4.68 2.78 -20.62
C GLY A 446 4.15 1.41 -21.05
N ARG A 447 4.49 1.01 -22.29
CA ARG A 447 4.10 -0.30 -22.83
C ARG A 447 4.81 -1.43 -22.08
N GLY A 448 4.07 -2.47 -21.72
CA GLY A 448 4.56 -3.55 -20.89
C GLY A 448 3.61 -4.72 -20.79
N VAL A 449 3.55 -5.32 -19.61
CA VAL A 449 2.55 -6.32 -19.24
C VAL A 449 1.16 -5.70 -19.32
N THR A 450 0.26 -6.35 -20.06
CA THR A 450 -1.17 -6.04 -20.16
C THR A 450 -2.05 -7.23 -19.78
N GLU A 451 -1.53 -8.44 -19.88
CA GLU A 451 -2.22 -9.69 -19.55
C GLU A 451 -1.36 -10.53 -18.59
N VAL A 452 -1.99 -11.06 -17.54
CA VAL A 452 -1.40 -12.03 -16.62
C VAL A 452 -2.35 -13.22 -16.45
N GLU A 453 -1.87 -14.42 -16.79
CA GLU A 453 -2.55 -15.66 -16.47
C GLU A 453 -2.03 -16.22 -15.15
N LEU A 454 -2.94 -16.59 -14.24
CA LEU A 454 -2.63 -17.20 -12.95
C LEU A 454 -3.45 -18.50 -12.80
N ASN A 455 -2.77 -19.59 -12.48
CA ASN A 455 -3.38 -20.84 -12.04
C ASN A 455 -2.83 -21.24 -10.68
N ARG A 456 -3.71 -21.40 -9.68
CA ARG A 456 -3.34 -21.83 -8.33
C ARG A 456 -4.01 -23.15 -8.00
N GLN A 457 -3.25 -24.04 -7.35
CA GLN A 457 -3.68 -25.34 -6.87
C GLN A 457 -3.09 -25.54 -5.47
N GLU A 458 -3.89 -25.99 -4.52
CA GLU A 458 -3.40 -26.51 -3.24
C GLU A 458 -3.42 -28.04 -3.36
N LEU A 459 -2.28 -28.68 -3.12
CA LEU A 459 -2.04 -30.12 -3.29
C LEU A 459 -1.71 -30.72 -1.91
N GLU A 460 -1.88 -32.04 -1.75
CA GLU A 460 -1.54 -32.73 -0.49
C GLU A 460 -0.07 -32.53 -0.08
N ASN A 461 0.83 -32.39 -1.05
CA ASN A 461 2.26 -32.21 -0.83
C ASN A 461 2.73 -30.74 -0.81
N GLY A 462 1.83 -29.76 -0.98
CA GLY A 462 2.18 -28.34 -0.97
C GLY A 462 1.30 -27.43 -1.84
N SER A 463 1.64 -26.14 -1.91
CA SER A 463 0.94 -25.17 -2.76
C SER A 463 1.66 -25.02 -4.11
N ARG A 464 0.90 -24.95 -5.21
CA ARG A 464 1.40 -24.68 -6.57
C ARG A 464 0.79 -23.38 -7.13
N VAL A 465 1.65 -22.53 -7.68
CA VAL A 465 1.29 -21.31 -8.44
C VAL A 465 1.96 -21.34 -9.80
N ASP A 466 1.19 -21.15 -10.85
CA ASP A 466 1.63 -21.16 -12.25
C ASP A 466 1.16 -19.84 -12.89
N LEU A 467 2.12 -18.98 -13.20
CA LEU A 467 1.92 -17.58 -13.55
C LEU A 467 2.53 -17.29 -14.92
N SER A 468 1.88 -16.52 -15.79
CA SER A 468 2.53 -16.01 -17.02
C SER A 468 2.11 -14.59 -17.38
N HIS A 469 2.97 -13.86 -18.10
CA HIS A 469 2.73 -12.47 -18.51
C HIS A 469 3.28 -12.11 -19.90
N ASP A 470 2.66 -11.14 -20.58
CA ASP A 470 2.94 -10.78 -21.97
C ASP A 470 4.01 -9.68 -22.18
N GLY A 471 4.61 -9.12 -21.12
CA GLY A 471 5.48 -7.92 -21.19
C GLY A 471 6.66 -7.93 -22.19
N TYR A 472 7.15 -9.12 -22.55
CA TYR A 472 8.21 -9.29 -23.58
C TYR A 472 7.67 -9.62 -24.98
N VAL A 473 6.40 -10.00 -25.13
CA VAL A 473 5.79 -10.51 -26.38
C VAL A 473 5.94 -9.51 -27.52
N ARG A 474 5.57 -8.24 -27.30
CA ARG A 474 5.57 -7.21 -28.35
C ARG A 474 6.98 -6.83 -28.82
N ARG A 475 7.98 -6.85 -27.92
CA ARG A 475 9.34 -6.38 -28.19
C ARG A 475 10.31 -7.50 -28.58
N MET A 476 10.06 -8.73 -28.12
CA MET A 476 11.03 -9.84 -28.17
C MET A 476 10.41 -11.19 -28.58
N GLY A 477 9.07 -11.31 -28.59
CA GLY A 477 8.37 -12.51 -29.04
C GLY A 477 8.21 -13.60 -27.99
N TYR A 478 8.49 -13.33 -26.71
CA TYR A 478 8.37 -14.31 -25.63
C TYR A 478 7.27 -13.95 -24.63
N ILE A 479 6.53 -14.95 -24.17
CA ILE A 479 5.77 -14.92 -22.92
C ILE A 479 6.74 -15.36 -21.81
N HIS A 480 6.72 -14.68 -20.66
CA HIS A 480 7.42 -15.14 -19.46
C HIS A 480 6.44 -15.91 -18.60
N ARG A 481 6.82 -17.10 -18.14
CA ARG A 481 6.02 -17.97 -17.27
C ARG A 481 6.86 -18.44 -16.09
N ARG A 482 6.34 -18.24 -14.88
CA ARG A 482 6.93 -18.67 -13.61
C ARG A 482 6.04 -19.72 -12.97
N LEU A 483 6.56 -20.93 -12.82
CA LEU A 483 5.98 -21.96 -11.96
C LEU A 483 6.64 -21.89 -10.58
N LEU A 484 5.86 -22.07 -9.52
CA LEU A 484 6.29 -22.12 -8.13
C LEU A 484 5.59 -23.27 -7.41
N LEU A 485 6.34 -24.02 -6.62
CA LEU A 485 5.83 -25.02 -5.69
C LEU A 485 6.50 -24.81 -4.32
N MET A 486 5.70 -24.79 -3.26
CA MET A 486 6.16 -24.74 -1.88
C MET A 486 5.70 -26.00 -1.17
N SER A 487 6.61 -26.75 -0.55
CA SER A 487 6.28 -28.00 0.16
C SER A 487 5.33 -27.77 1.34
N ALA A 488 4.56 -28.79 1.72
CA ALA A 488 3.61 -28.72 2.83
C ALA A 488 4.23 -28.39 4.20
N ASP A 489 5.54 -28.63 4.39
CA ASP A 489 6.31 -28.24 5.58
C ASP A 489 7.01 -26.87 5.45
N GLY A 490 6.95 -26.23 4.28
CA GLY A 490 7.61 -24.98 3.97
C GLY A 490 9.13 -25.06 3.82
N LYS A 491 9.76 -26.24 3.92
CA LYS A 491 11.22 -26.40 3.83
C LYS A 491 11.79 -26.36 2.42
N GLU A 492 10.96 -26.52 1.38
CA GLU A 492 11.38 -26.42 -0.02
C GLU A 492 10.49 -25.44 -0.79
N ILE A 493 11.11 -24.51 -1.51
CA ILE A 493 10.47 -23.70 -2.54
C ILE A 493 11.19 -23.99 -3.86
N ARG A 494 10.47 -24.63 -4.78
CA ARG A 494 10.91 -24.94 -6.15
C ARG A 494 10.28 -23.94 -7.10
N GLY A 495 11.04 -23.45 -8.05
CA GLY A 495 10.52 -22.61 -9.13
C GLY A 495 11.09 -22.99 -10.48
N GLU A 496 10.41 -22.54 -11.52
CA GLU A 496 10.84 -22.72 -12.90
C GLU A 496 10.41 -21.48 -13.71
N ASP A 497 11.40 -20.74 -14.20
CA ASP A 497 11.21 -19.56 -15.04
C ASP A 497 11.43 -19.91 -16.50
N MET A 498 10.37 -19.78 -17.29
CA MET A 498 10.30 -20.15 -18.70
C MET A 498 10.08 -18.93 -19.58
N LEU A 499 10.73 -18.92 -20.73
CA LEU A 499 10.43 -18.02 -21.84
C LEU A 499 9.88 -18.85 -23.00
N THR A 500 8.59 -18.73 -23.28
CA THR A 500 7.92 -19.49 -24.36
C THR A 500 7.65 -18.60 -25.57
N PRO A 501 7.82 -19.12 -26.81
CA PRO A 501 7.45 -18.41 -28.03
C PRO A 501 5.98 -17.96 -28.03
N ALA A 502 5.75 -16.67 -28.25
CA ALA A 502 4.42 -16.11 -28.40
C ALA A 502 3.93 -16.24 -29.84
N GLU A 503 2.67 -16.67 -30.02
CA GLU A 503 2.10 -16.80 -31.35
C GLU A 503 1.94 -15.43 -32.06
N ARG A 504 2.30 -15.41 -33.35
CA ARG A 504 1.88 -14.37 -34.34
C ARG A 504 2.16 -12.91 -33.95
N ARG A 505 3.26 -12.63 -33.22
CA ARG A 505 3.71 -11.26 -32.88
C ARG A 505 5.07 -10.94 -33.52
N LYS A 506 6.16 -11.03 -32.76
CA LYS A 506 7.54 -10.89 -33.25
C LYS A 506 8.19 -12.27 -33.24
N LYS A 507 8.99 -12.61 -34.26
CA LYS A 507 9.72 -13.88 -34.29
C LYS A 507 10.73 -13.92 -33.11
N PRO A 508 10.69 -14.94 -32.25
CA PRO A 508 11.69 -15.13 -31.21
C PRO A 508 13.10 -15.26 -31.79
N SER A 509 14.08 -14.79 -31.03
CA SER A 509 15.51 -14.79 -31.39
C SER A 509 16.36 -15.12 -30.17
N ARG A 510 17.61 -15.54 -30.36
CA ARG A 510 18.55 -15.73 -29.25
C ARG A 510 18.78 -14.39 -28.54
N LEU A 511 18.54 -14.33 -27.23
CA LEU A 511 18.67 -13.13 -26.40
C LEU A 511 19.24 -13.53 -25.02
N PRO A 512 20.11 -12.71 -24.40
CA PRO A 512 20.57 -12.96 -23.04
C PRO A 512 19.43 -12.74 -22.04
N LEU A 513 19.37 -13.57 -20.99
CA LEU A 513 18.42 -13.40 -19.89
C LEU A 513 19.15 -13.44 -18.54
N GLN A 514 18.54 -12.81 -17.54
CA GLN A 514 18.97 -12.85 -16.14
C GLN A 514 17.78 -13.16 -15.25
N LEU A 515 17.92 -14.14 -14.39
CA LEU A 515 16.98 -14.42 -13.31
C LEU A 515 17.62 -13.94 -11.99
N ARG A 516 16.95 -13.00 -11.30
CA ARG A 516 17.46 -12.35 -10.10
C ARG A 516 16.70 -12.74 -8.84
N PHE A 517 17.42 -12.85 -7.73
CA PHE A 517 16.87 -12.94 -6.38
C PHE A 517 17.65 -12.00 -5.46
N HIS A 518 17.07 -10.86 -5.09
CA HIS A 518 17.67 -9.94 -4.12
C HIS A 518 17.58 -10.55 -2.73
N LEU A 519 18.71 -10.66 -2.04
CA LEU A 519 18.77 -11.21 -0.70
C LEU A 519 18.48 -10.12 0.33
N ALA A 520 17.82 -10.52 1.42
CA ALA A 520 17.55 -9.62 2.54
C ALA A 520 18.85 -9.17 3.24
N PRO A 521 18.85 -8.03 3.94
CA PRO A 521 19.96 -7.66 4.83
C PRO A 521 20.24 -8.78 5.84
N GLY A 522 21.53 -9.09 6.05
CA GLY A 522 21.96 -10.18 6.96
C GLY A 522 21.92 -11.59 6.35
N VAL A 523 21.67 -11.73 5.04
CA VAL A 523 21.82 -13.00 4.30
C VAL A 523 23.15 -13.00 3.54
N GLU A 524 24.03 -13.94 3.89
CA GLU A 524 25.35 -14.12 3.29
C GLU A 524 25.39 -15.36 2.36
N PRO A 525 25.57 -15.18 1.04
CA PRO A 525 25.71 -16.26 0.08
C PRO A 525 27.17 -16.75 -0.05
N THR A 526 27.35 -18.07 -0.10
CA THR A 526 28.62 -18.74 -0.45
C THR A 526 28.37 -19.68 -1.63
N THR A 527 28.91 -19.35 -2.81
CA THR A 527 28.71 -20.14 -4.04
C THR A 527 29.37 -21.51 -4.00
N THR A 528 28.71 -22.52 -4.57
CA THR A 528 29.28 -23.86 -4.78
C THR A 528 30.29 -23.88 -5.92
N ALA A 529 31.26 -24.80 -5.86
CA ALA A 529 32.33 -24.92 -6.85
C ALA A 529 31.84 -25.29 -8.28
N ASP A 530 30.64 -25.87 -8.41
CA ASP A 530 30.01 -26.15 -9.70
C ASP A 530 29.40 -24.89 -10.37
N GLY A 531 29.33 -23.75 -9.67
CA GLY A 531 28.74 -22.51 -10.19
C GLY A 531 27.22 -22.58 -10.38
N MET A 532 26.55 -23.57 -9.78
CA MET A 532 25.12 -23.82 -9.93
C MET A 532 24.30 -23.59 -8.66
N GLY A 533 24.93 -23.29 -7.53
CA GLY A 533 24.25 -23.10 -6.25
C GLY A 533 24.99 -22.22 -5.25
N ALA A 534 24.34 -21.93 -4.13
CA ALA A 534 24.92 -21.19 -3.02
C ALA A 534 24.33 -21.67 -1.69
N LEU A 535 25.15 -21.72 -0.65
CA LEU A 535 24.69 -21.78 0.74
C LEU A 535 24.39 -20.35 1.20
N LEU A 536 23.24 -20.15 1.84
CA LEU A 536 22.73 -18.86 2.28
C LEU A 536 22.65 -18.88 3.81
N ARG A 537 23.67 -18.32 4.47
CA ARG A 537 23.67 -18.13 5.92
C ARG A 537 22.81 -16.92 6.25
N ILE A 538 21.80 -17.10 7.09
CA ILE A 538 20.98 -15.99 7.59
C ILE A 538 21.39 -15.72 9.04
N ASP A 539 21.64 -14.46 9.40
CA ASP A 539 21.92 -14.12 10.79
C ASP A 539 20.75 -14.51 11.71
N MET A 540 21.09 -15.22 12.78
CA MET A 540 20.17 -15.87 13.74
C MET A 540 19.09 -16.80 13.13
N GLY A 541 19.13 -17.07 11.83
CA GLY A 541 18.11 -17.82 11.09
C GLY A 541 18.53 -19.24 10.69
N ALA A 542 17.65 -19.94 9.97
CA ALA A 542 17.98 -21.25 9.41
C ALA A 542 18.98 -21.12 8.24
N LEU A 543 19.82 -22.14 8.05
CA LEU A 543 20.66 -22.26 6.85
C LEU A 543 19.78 -22.67 5.65
N TRP A 544 19.88 -21.95 4.54
CA TRP A 544 19.21 -22.30 3.29
C TRP A 544 20.25 -22.63 2.21
N GLN A 545 19.88 -23.46 1.23
CA GLN A 545 20.64 -23.67 0.00
C GLN A 545 19.81 -23.20 -1.20
N PHE A 546 20.45 -22.50 -2.13
CA PHE A 546 19.94 -22.23 -3.47
C PHE A 546 20.62 -23.15 -4.48
N ARG A 547 19.87 -23.66 -5.47
CA ARG A 547 20.42 -24.38 -6.62
C ARG A 547 19.60 -24.11 -7.88
N ALA A 548 20.28 -23.79 -8.98
CA ALA A 548 19.71 -23.71 -10.32
C ALA A 548 19.94 -25.03 -11.10
N SER A 549 19.05 -25.35 -12.05
CA SER A 549 19.21 -26.49 -12.96
C SER A 549 19.92 -26.14 -14.27
N ALA A 550 19.95 -24.84 -14.62
CA ALA A 550 20.53 -24.32 -15.85
C ALA A 550 21.04 -22.87 -15.65
N GLY A 551 21.82 -22.39 -16.62
CA GLY A 551 22.48 -21.08 -16.54
C GLY A 551 23.78 -21.11 -15.71
N LYS A 552 24.33 -19.94 -15.41
CA LYS A 552 25.49 -19.76 -14.51
C LYS A 552 25.09 -18.82 -13.39
N LEU A 553 25.32 -19.23 -12.14
CA LEU A 553 25.10 -18.40 -10.96
C LEU A 553 26.28 -17.46 -10.71
N SER A 554 25.97 -16.20 -10.37
CA SER A 554 26.85 -15.21 -9.78
C SER A 554 26.19 -14.58 -8.54
N VAL A 555 27.02 -13.97 -7.69
CA VAL A 555 26.56 -13.07 -6.63
C VAL A 555 26.95 -11.66 -7.04
N GLU A 556 25.97 -10.75 -7.04
CA GLU A 556 26.15 -9.34 -7.38
C GLU A 556 25.74 -8.43 -6.21
N GLU A 557 26.16 -7.17 -6.23
CA GLU A 557 25.72 -6.17 -5.27
C GLU A 557 24.23 -5.86 -5.45
N SER A 558 23.55 -5.53 -4.35
CA SER A 558 22.14 -5.20 -4.30
C SER A 558 21.89 -4.16 -3.20
N LEU A 559 20.66 -3.68 -3.09
CA LEU A 559 20.21 -2.89 -1.96
C LEU A 559 18.80 -3.28 -1.52
N TRP A 560 18.43 -2.84 -0.32
CA TRP A 560 17.09 -2.95 0.24
C TRP A 560 16.75 -1.65 0.97
N VAL A 561 15.57 -1.08 0.72
CA VAL A 561 15.15 0.20 1.28
C VAL A 561 14.15 -0.01 2.42
N ASP A 562 14.43 0.59 3.58
CA ASP A 562 13.54 0.59 4.73
C ASP A 562 12.37 1.60 4.59
N ALA A 563 11.51 1.69 5.60
CA ALA A 563 10.36 2.60 5.59
C ALA A 563 10.73 4.10 5.56
N ASP A 564 11.92 4.46 6.05
CA ASP A 564 12.40 5.86 6.10
C ASP A 564 13.04 6.31 4.79
N GLY A 565 13.15 5.42 3.80
CA GLY A 565 13.83 5.66 2.55
C GLY A 565 15.34 5.55 2.66
N ARG A 566 15.88 4.84 3.67
CA ARG A 566 17.31 4.60 3.77
C ARG A 566 17.66 3.29 3.04
N PRO A 567 18.57 3.33 2.05
CA PRO A 567 19.08 2.12 1.41
C PRO A 567 20.11 1.43 2.31
N HIS A 568 20.00 0.11 2.41
CA HIS A 568 20.95 -0.79 3.04
C HIS A 568 21.60 -1.64 1.95
N SER A 569 22.92 -1.79 1.96
CA SER A 569 23.62 -2.65 1.00
C SER A 569 23.31 -4.12 1.30
N THR A 570 22.99 -4.87 0.25
CA THR A 570 22.77 -6.32 0.31
C THR A 570 23.44 -6.99 -0.90
N GLN A 571 23.20 -8.29 -1.10
CA GLN A 571 23.66 -9.02 -2.27
C GLN A 571 22.46 -9.63 -3.01
N GLN A 572 22.66 -10.06 -4.25
CA GLN A 572 21.66 -10.77 -5.03
C GLN A 572 22.26 -11.98 -5.71
N LEU A 573 21.45 -13.03 -5.87
CA LEU A 573 21.77 -14.17 -6.73
C LEU A 573 21.33 -13.84 -8.15
N VAL A 574 22.24 -13.93 -9.11
CA VAL A 574 21.94 -13.72 -10.53
C VAL A 574 22.27 -14.97 -11.32
N VAL A 575 21.26 -15.60 -11.90
CA VAL A 575 21.42 -16.73 -12.82
C VAL A 575 21.35 -16.20 -14.25
N THR A 576 22.49 -16.22 -14.93
CA THR A 576 22.61 -15.80 -16.33
C THR A 576 22.32 -16.96 -17.27
N GLY A 577 21.63 -16.70 -18.39
CA GLY A 577 21.34 -17.69 -19.41
C GLY A 577 20.94 -17.05 -20.74
N GLU A 578 20.37 -17.84 -21.64
CA GLU A 578 19.89 -17.36 -22.94
C GLU A 578 18.48 -17.87 -23.23
N ALA A 579 17.65 -17.00 -23.80
CA ALA A 579 16.38 -17.36 -24.41
C ALA A 579 16.64 -17.87 -25.84
N LEU A 580 16.30 -19.11 -26.13
CA LEU A 580 16.43 -19.73 -27.45
C LEU A 580 15.14 -19.56 -28.27
N PRO A 581 15.20 -19.54 -29.62
CA PRO A 581 14.01 -19.31 -30.45
C PRO A 581 12.86 -20.32 -30.28
N GLY A 582 13.13 -21.53 -29.80
CA GLY A 582 12.12 -22.55 -29.46
C GLY A 582 11.59 -22.44 -28.02
N GLY A 583 12.11 -21.50 -27.23
CA GLY A 583 11.87 -21.35 -25.80
C GLY A 583 13.04 -21.80 -24.93
N SER A 584 13.00 -21.44 -23.66
CA SER A 584 14.01 -21.81 -22.65
C SER A 584 13.38 -21.91 -21.26
N SER A 585 14.01 -22.67 -20.37
CA SER A 585 13.60 -22.82 -18.98
C SER A 585 14.81 -22.81 -18.05
N ILE A 586 14.66 -22.20 -16.86
CA ILE A 586 15.60 -22.31 -15.74
C ILE A 586 14.81 -22.72 -14.51
N GLY A 587 15.04 -23.96 -14.07
CA GLY A 587 14.56 -24.45 -12.78
C GLY A 587 15.47 -24.00 -11.64
N TRP A 588 14.88 -23.79 -10.47
CA TRP A 588 15.60 -23.41 -9.26
C TRP A 588 14.94 -23.96 -7.98
N LEU A 589 15.72 -24.05 -6.91
CA LEU A 589 15.31 -24.56 -5.61
C LEU A 589 15.94 -23.71 -4.51
N PHE A 590 15.10 -23.20 -3.60
CA PHE A 590 15.51 -22.87 -2.24
C PHE A 590 15.11 -24.02 -1.32
N LYS A 591 16.05 -24.55 -0.55
CA LYS A 591 15.79 -25.62 0.44
C LYS A 591 16.42 -25.29 1.78
N ARG A 592 15.66 -25.43 2.86
CA ARG A 592 16.17 -25.32 4.23
C ARG A 592 17.04 -26.54 4.54
N VAL A 593 18.19 -26.29 5.18
CA VAL A 593 19.14 -27.32 5.62
C VAL A 593 18.86 -27.62 7.09
N GLY A 594 18.45 -28.87 7.37
CA GLY A 594 17.91 -29.33 8.66
C GLY A 594 16.43 -29.63 8.58
#